data_AF-A0A4U7D3A6-F1
#
_entry.id   AF-A0A4U7D3A6-F1
#
_cell.length_a   1.000
_cell.length_b   1.000
_cell.length_c   1.000
_cell.angle_alpha   90.00
_cell.angle_beta   90.00
_cell.angle_gamma   90.00
#
_symmetry.space_group_name_H-M   'P 1'
#
loop_
_entity.id
_entity.type
_entity.pdbx_description
1 polymer ?
#
loop_
_entity_poly.entity_id
_entity_poly.type
_entity_poly.pdbx_seq_one_letter_code
_entity_poly.pdbx_strand_id
1 'polypeptide(L)'
;KAKYIRSACSDIAEKHGGEVPDTMSELTDLAGVGRKTANVVLQHGHDVVKGIVVDTHVQRITRRLGITEEERPESIEQDLLDVVPERDWQQFTHLMIDHGRAT
;
A
#
# COMPACT_ATOMS: atom_id res chain seq x y z
N LYS A 1 6.70 13.82 -11.99
CA LYS A 1 5.34 13.70 -11.40
C LYS A 1 4.25 14.36 -12.24
N ALA A 2 4.41 15.61 -12.72
CA ALA A 2 3.37 16.32 -13.50
C ALA A 2 2.76 15.50 -14.66
N LYS A 3 3.60 14.84 -15.48
CA LYS A 3 3.14 13.94 -16.55
C LYS A 3 2.24 12.81 -16.05
N TYR A 4 2.62 12.16 -14.94
CA TYR A 4 1.85 11.06 -14.35
C TYR A 4 0.51 11.54 -13.81
N ILE A 5 0.48 12.67 -13.12
CA ILE A 5 -0.77 13.26 -12.60
C ILE A 5 -1.73 13.54 -13.75
N ARG A 6 -1.27 14.23 -14.81
CA ARG A 6 -2.13 14.54 -15.97
C ARG A 6 -2.68 13.27 -16.63
N SER A 7 -1.82 12.27 -16.83
CA SER A 7 -2.22 11.00 -17.45
C SER A 7 -3.23 10.24 -16.61
N ALA A 8 -2.97 10.08 -15.30
CA ALA A 8 -3.88 9.40 -14.39
C ALA A 8 -5.25 10.09 -14.31
N CYS A 9 -5.30 11.43 -14.26
CA CYS A 9 -6.56 12.16 -14.28
C CYS A 9 -7.33 11.98 -15.61
N SER A 10 -6.63 11.99 -16.75
CA SER A 10 -7.26 11.69 -18.05
C SER A 10 -7.82 10.27 -18.11
N ASP A 11 -7.07 9.28 -17.65
CA ASP A 11 -7.51 7.88 -17.61
C ASP A 11 -8.75 7.72 -16.72
N ILE A 12 -8.76 8.34 -15.53
CA ILE A 12 -9.93 8.36 -14.62
C ILE A 12 -11.16 8.97 -15.32
N ALA A 13 -11.01 10.12 -15.97
CA ALA A 13 -12.12 10.80 -16.64
C ALA A 13 -12.67 10.00 -17.84
N GLU A 14 -11.78 9.47 -18.69
CA GLU A 14 -12.14 8.85 -19.96
C GLU A 14 -12.55 7.37 -19.82
N LYS A 15 -11.88 6.61 -18.96
CA LYS A 15 -12.07 5.15 -18.84
C LYS A 15 -12.89 4.74 -17.63
N HIS A 16 -12.90 5.54 -16.57
CA HIS A 16 -13.56 5.22 -15.31
C HIS A 16 -14.71 6.18 -14.98
N GLY A 17 -15.16 6.98 -15.94
CA GLY A 17 -16.34 7.84 -15.78
C GLY A 17 -16.15 8.98 -14.77
N GLY A 18 -14.91 9.35 -14.45
CA GLY A 18 -14.59 10.37 -13.46
C GLY A 18 -14.45 9.85 -12.03
N GLU A 19 -14.69 8.56 -11.78
CA GLU A 19 -14.56 7.93 -10.47
C GLU A 19 -13.20 7.24 -10.31
N VAL A 20 -12.63 7.30 -9.11
CA VAL A 20 -11.38 6.58 -8.81
C VAL A 20 -11.68 5.08 -8.75
N PRO A 21 -10.92 4.24 -9.49
CA PRO A 21 -11.15 2.79 -9.49
C PRO A 21 -10.97 2.16 -8.11
N ASP A 22 -11.78 1.15 -7.79
CA ASP A 22 -11.82 0.48 -6.49
C ASP A 22 -11.19 -0.92 -6.53
N THR A 23 -10.46 -1.26 -7.61
CA THR A 23 -9.72 -2.51 -7.73
C THR A 23 -8.22 -2.29 -7.85
N MET A 24 -7.45 -3.27 -7.36
CA MET A 24 -5.97 -3.23 -7.42
C MET A 24 -5.47 -3.13 -8.87
N SER A 25 -6.02 -3.94 -9.78
CA SER A 25 -5.57 -3.98 -11.17
C SER A 25 -5.74 -2.62 -11.84
N GLU A 26 -6.94 -2.06 -11.76
CA GLU A 26 -7.26 -0.79 -12.41
C GLU A 26 -6.46 0.38 -11.81
N LEU A 27 -6.27 0.39 -10.49
CA LEU A 27 -5.42 1.39 -9.86
C LEU A 27 -3.96 1.27 -10.31
N THR A 28 -3.42 0.05 -10.43
CA THR A 28 -2.04 -0.13 -10.92
C THR A 28 -1.86 0.15 -12.41
N ASP A 29 -2.95 0.16 -13.19
CA ASP A 29 -2.93 0.56 -14.59
C ASP A 29 -2.82 2.10 -14.75
N LEU A 30 -3.15 2.87 -13.70
CA LEU A 30 -2.97 4.33 -13.72
C LEU A 30 -1.48 4.72 -13.72
N ALA A 31 -1.14 5.68 -14.58
CA ALA A 31 0.23 6.12 -14.74
C ALA A 31 0.86 6.62 -13.43
N GLY A 32 1.93 5.95 -12.99
CA GLY A 32 2.68 6.31 -11.78
C GLY A 32 2.09 5.77 -10.47
N VAL A 33 1.05 4.93 -10.55
CA VAL A 33 0.48 4.22 -9.40
C VAL A 33 1.05 2.80 -9.37
N GLY A 34 1.95 2.54 -8.43
CA GLY A 34 2.38 1.16 -8.15
C GLY A 34 1.50 0.49 -7.10
N ARG A 35 1.66 -0.83 -6.91
CA ARG A 35 0.90 -1.65 -5.94
C ARG A 35 0.80 -1.01 -4.54
N LYS A 36 1.90 -0.45 -4.03
CA LYS A 36 1.92 0.26 -2.74
C LYS A 36 0.93 1.43 -2.71
N THR A 37 0.92 2.24 -3.76
CA THR A 37 0.04 3.41 -3.84
C THR A 37 -1.42 2.97 -4.02
N ALA A 38 -1.66 1.95 -4.85
CA ALA A 38 -2.98 1.36 -5.02
C ALA A 38 -3.53 0.80 -3.69
N ASN A 39 -2.72 0.08 -2.90
CA ASN A 39 -3.12 -0.40 -1.56
C ASN A 39 -3.55 0.76 -0.66
N VAL A 40 -2.80 1.86 -0.62
CA VAL A 40 -3.15 3.03 0.19
C VAL A 40 -4.48 3.65 -0.27
N VAL A 41 -4.71 3.75 -1.59
CA VAL A 41 -5.98 4.27 -2.13
C VAL A 41 -7.15 3.37 -1.78
N LEU A 42 -7.04 2.05 -1.97
CA LEU A 42 -8.10 1.11 -1.61
C LEU A 42 -8.43 1.17 -0.12
N GLN A 43 -7.39 1.19 0.71
CA GLN A 43 -7.51 1.15 2.15
C GLN A 43 -8.14 2.41 2.75
N HIS A 44 -7.89 3.58 2.17
CA HIS A 44 -8.35 4.87 2.73
C HIS A 44 -9.46 5.54 1.91
N GLY A 45 -9.58 5.23 0.63
CA GLY A 45 -10.60 5.76 -0.27
C GLY A 45 -11.80 4.85 -0.45
N HIS A 46 -11.63 3.54 -0.24
CA HIS A 46 -12.68 2.53 -0.47
C HIS A 46 -12.90 1.58 0.71
N ASP A 47 -12.20 1.77 1.84
CA ASP A 47 -12.22 0.87 3.00
C ASP A 47 -11.89 -0.60 2.66
N VAL A 48 -11.14 -0.82 1.57
CA VAL A 48 -10.72 -2.14 1.11
C VAL A 48 -9.24 -2.36 1.47
N VAL A 49 -8.99 -3.25 2.41
CA VAL A 49 -7.62 -3.63 2.80
C VAL A 49 -7.19 -4.86 2.00
N LYS A 50 -6.18 -4.70 1.13
CA LYS A 50 -5.64 -5.80 0.28
C LYS A 50 -4.29 -6.36 0.74
N GLY A 51 -3.81 -5.91 1.89
CA GLY A 51 -2.57 -6.37 2.51
C GLY A 51 -1.96 -5.32 3.42
N ILE A 52 -0.76 -5.62 3.92
CA ILE A 52 0.00 -4.73 4.80
C ILE A 52 0.94 -3.89 3.93
N VAL A 53 0.80 -2.57 4.02
CA VAL A 53 1.67 -1.66 3.27
C VAL A 53 3.06 -1.64 3.90
N VAL A 54 4.05 -2.18 3.19
CA VAL A 54 5.45 -2.18 3.61
C VAL A 54 6.16 -0.95 3.05
N ASP A 55 6.59 -0.05 3.94
CA ASP A 55 7.50 1.04 3.63
C ASP A 55 8.85 0.87 4.33
N THR A 56 9.72 1.88 4.25
CA THR A 56 11.05 1.83 4.87
C THR A 56 11.02 1.78 6.39
N HIS A 57 9.95 2.24 7.04
CA HIS A 57 9.76 2.16 8.49
C HIS A 57 9.28 0.77 8.88
N VAL A 58 8.24 0.27 8.21
CA VAL A 58 7.71 -1.09 8.42
C VAL A 58 8.81 -2.13 8.18
N GLN A 59 9.48 -2.07 7.02
CA GLN A 59 10.60 -2.97 6.68
C GLN A 59 11.70 -2.95 7.74
N ARG A 60 12.10 -1.76 8.21
CA ARG A 60 13.17 -1.63 9.21
C ARG A 60 12.77 -2.24 10.55
N ILE A 61 11.54 -1.98 11.01
CA ILE A 61 11.09 -2.42 12.33
C ILE A 61 10.82 -3.92 12.33
N THR A 62 10.13 -4.46 11.33
CA THR A 62 9.77 -5.89 11.30
C THR A 62 11.02 -6.77 11.25
N ARG A 63 12.07 -6.34 10.53
CA ARG A 63 13.38 -6.99 10.57
C ARG A 63 14.07 -6.86 11.93
N ARG A 64 14.06 -5.69 12.57
CA ARG A 64 14.64 -5.49 13.91
C ARG A 64 13.95 -6.31 15.00
N LEU A 65 12.64 -6.51 14.88
CA LEU A 65 11.85 -7.33 15.78
C LEU A 65 12.00 -8.84 15.52
N GLY A 66 12.72 -9.23 14.46
CA GLY A 66 12.89 -10.64 14.09
C GLY A 66 11.60 -11.29 13.56
N ILE A 67 10.65 -10.48 13.07
CA ILE A 67 9.41 -10.99 12.47
C ILE A 67 9.68 -11.58 11.07
N THR A 68 10.66 -11.01 10.36
CA THR A 68 11.06 -11.42 9.00
C THR A 68 12.56 -11.25 8.82
N GLU A 69 13.17 -12.13 8.03
CA GLU A 69 14.54 -11.98 7.53
C GLU A 69 14.59 -11.38 6.11
N GLU A 70 13.45 -11.33 5.43
CA GLU A 70 13.31 -10.83 4.06
C GLU A 70 13.66 -9.35 3.92
N GLU A 71 14.14 -8.98 2.73
CA GLU A 71 14.49 -7.59 2.41
C GLU A 71 13.51 -6.95 1.42
N ARG A 72 12.82 -7.75 0.61
CA ARG A 72 11.93 -7.23 -0.44
C ARG A 72 10.55 -6.93 0.14
N PRO A 73 9.96 -5.75 -0.12
CA PRO A 73 8.65 -5.38 0.42
C PRO A 73 7.56 -6.42 0.16
N GLU A 74 7.56 -7.03 -1.02
CA GLU A 74 6.56 -8.05 -1.38
C GLU A 74 6.70 -9.32 -0.55
N SER A 75 7.94 -9.78 -0.29
CA SER A 75 8.18 -10.92 0.59
C SER A 75 7.78 -10.60 2.03
N ILE A 76 8.17 -9.42 2.52
CA ILE A 76 7.85 -8.97 3.88
C ILE A 76 6.34 -8.86 4.08
N GLU A 77 5.60 -8.37 3.08
CA GLU A 77 4.14 -8.32 3.13
C GLU A 77 3.59 -9.72 3.36
N GLN A 78 4.01 -10.73 2.60
CA GLN A 78 3.54 -12.12 2.75
C GLN A 78 3.79 -12.66 4.16
N ASP A 79 5.01 -12.50 4.69
CA ASP A 79 5.34 -12.95 6.06
C ASP A 79 4.43 -12.28 7.11
N LEU A 80 4.09 -11.00 6.91
CA LEU A 80 3.21 -10.28 7.82
C LEU A 80 1.74 -10.69 7.70
N LEU A 81 1.27 -11.12 6.52
CA LEU A 81 -0.10 -11.62 6.36
C LEU A 81 -0.34 -12.89 7.19
N ASP A 82 0.69 -13.72 7.37
CA ASP A 82 0.61 -14.94 8.19
C ASP A 82 0.63 -14.67 9.70
N VAL A 83 1.18 -13.53 10.12
CA VAL A 83 1.40 -13.19 11.54
C VAL A 83 0.35 -12.24 12.08
N VAL A 84 -0.08 -11.26 11.28
CA VAL A 84 -0.99 -10.20 11.72
C VAL A 84 -2.43 -10.56 11.32
N PRO A 85 -3.41 -10.55 12.24
CA PRO A 85 -4.80 -10.78 11.89
C PRO A 85 -5.30 -9.79 10.83
N GLU A 86 -6.08 -10.26 9.86
CA GLU A 86 -6.56 -9.45 8.72
C GLU A 86 -7.24 -8.13 9.14
N ARG A 87 -8.06 -8.19 10.18
CA ARG A 87 -8.74 -7.02 10.76
C ARG A 87 -7.79 -5.93 11.26
N ASP A 88 -6.54 -6.28 11.55
CA ASP A 88 -5.53 -5.41 12.16
C ASP A 88 -4.49 -4.93 11.13
N TRP A 89 -4.53 -5.39 9.87
CA TRP A 89 -3.54 -5.05 8.84
C TRP A 89 -3.36 -3.54 8.65
N GLN A 90 -4.47 -2.80 8.62
CA GLN A 90 -4.42 -1.33 8.50
C GLN A 90 -3.75 -0.68 9.70
N GLN A 91 -4.22 -1.03 10.90
CA GLN A 91 -3.72 -0.43 12.12
C GLN A 91 -2.25 -0.80 12.36
N PHE A 92 -1.86 -2.02 12.05
CA PHE A 92 -0.47 -2.48 12.12
C PHE A 92 0.46 -1.63 11.26
N THR A 93 0.09 -1.37 9.99
CA THR A 93 0.85 -0.46 9.11
C THR A 93 1.02 0.91 9.76
N HIS A 94 -0.05 1.53 10.26
CA HIS A 94 0.03 2.86 10.87
C HIS A 94 0.92 2.87 12.11
N LEU A 95 0.75 1.92 13.02
CA LEU A 95 1.55 1.81 14.24
C LEU A 95 3.04 1.64 13.94
N MET A 96 3.39 0.81 12.95
CA MET A 96 4.77 0.59 12.55
C MET A 96 5.38 1.85 11.90
N ILE A 97 4.62 2.56 11.08
CA ILE A 97 5.06 3.83 10.49
C ILE A 97 5.28 4.88 11.57
N ASP A 98 4.33 5.05 12.50
CA ASP A 98 4.42 6.03 13.58
C ASP A 98 5.60 5.75 14.51
N HIS A 99 5.74 4.50 14.93
CA HIS A 99 6.88 4.07 15.74
C HIS A 99 8.21 4.32 15.02
N GLY A 100 8.29 3.91 13.74
CA GLY A 100 9.52 4.05 12.96
C GLY A 100 9.84 5.47 12.56
N ARG A 101 8.91 6.43 12.67
CA ARG A 101 9.19 7.86 12.48
C ARG A 101 9.72 8.50 13.76
N ALA A 102 9.28 8.02 14.91
CA ALA A 102 9.70 8.52 16.22
C ALA A 102 11.10 8.03 16.65
N THR A 103 11.63 6.97 16.00
CA THR A 103 12.92 6.35 16.30
C THR A 103 13.89 6.37 15.12
#